data_AF-A0A4Y9Y561-F1
#
_entry.id   AF-A0A4Y9Y561-F1
#
_cell.length_a   1.000
_cell.length_b   1.000
_cell.length_c   1.000
_cell.angle_alpha   90.00
_cell.angle_beta   90.00
_cell.angle_gamma   90.00
#
_symmetry.space_group_name_H-M   'P 1'
#
loop_
_entity.id
_entity.type
_entity.pdbx_description
1 polymer ?
#
loop_
_entity_poly.entity_id
_entity_poly.type
_entity_poly.pdbx_seq_one_letter_code
_entity_poly.pdbx_strand_id
1 'polypeptide(L)'
;MSSPNTVDPSPPTPAHSLAAESYIGVSSSPVSNGWQGRNVPEPMIFRNKHSPFSDLQMSAPQIATPVMSVPQVSPVNAHSRGPMVPQRRYRPHTSSDRRRYVEEVKLEDSIIFMTKYEQGISMQDAMHNRFANLLGRDDLMFKERGPSISVRINWPGYAPWSRQIPTRDFRNPPGPITRAKLAKNVAKSVKRFIEEHQHRPMEEDGDPMWRVGHSNIDLFDLVLVQLDHVSRGSWQAQLQLAHPRHMH
;
A
#
# COMPACT_ATOMS: atom_id res chain seq x y z
N MET A 1 -48.74 13.65 57.80
CA MET A 1 -47.42 13.04 58.06
C MET A 1 -47.21 11.90 57.09
N SER A 2 -46.51 12.12 55.98
CA SER A 2 -46.01 11.07 55.09
C SER A 2 -44.83 11.67 54.31
N SER A 3 -43.64 11.11 54.53
CA SER A 3 -42.39 11.50 53.86
C SER A 3 -42.26 10.82 52.51
N PRO A 4 -41.61 11.43 51.50
CA PRO A 4 -41.21 10.74 50.28
C PRO A 4 -39.79 10.15 50.42
N ASN A 5 -39.63 8.91 49.96
CA ASN A 5 -38.35 8.23 49.77
C ASN A 5 -37.66 8.76 48.51
N THR A 6 -36.44 9.26 48.67
CA THR A 6 -35.51 9.54 47.56
C THR A 6 -34.48 8.43 47.51
N VAL A 7 -34.43 7.67 46.42
CA VAL A 7 -33.38 6.68 46.15
C VAL A 7 -32.54 7.21 44.99
N ASP A 8 -31.26 7.39 45.27
CA ASP A 8 -30.22 7.89 44.37
C ASP A 8 -29.61 6.73 43.56
N PRO A 9 -29.48 6.80 42.23
CA PRO A 9 -28.79 5.77 41.45
C PRO A 9 -27.30 6.12 41.24
N SER A 10 -26.43 5.36 41.91
CA SER A 10 -24.99 5.33 41.62
C SER A 10 -24.69 4.80 40.20
N PRO A 11 -23.63 5.30 39.53
CA PRO A 11 -23.26 4.88 38.18
C PRO A 11 -22.52 3.51 38.14
N PRO A 12 -22.64 2.74 37.04
CA PRO A 12 -21.98 1.45 36.91
C PRO A 12 -20.48 1.59 36.59
N THR A 13 -19.67 0.82 37.29
CA THR A 13 -18.23 0.61 37.04
C THR A 13 -18.02 -0.22 35.78
N PRO A 14 -17.10 0.13 34.87
CA PRO A 14 -16.80 -0.70 33.70
C PRO A 14 -15.88 -1.87 34.07
N ALA A 15 -16.36 -3.09 33.77
CA ALA A 15 -15.58 -4.31 33.84
C ALA A 15 -14.57 -4.38 32.69
N HIS A 16 -13.27 -4.30 33.01
CA HIS A 16 -12.20 -4.64 32.09
C HIS A 16 -12.13 -6.17 31.94
N SER A 17 -12.59 -6.69 30.80
CA SER A 17 -12.40 -8.07 30.40
C SER A 17 -11.09 -8.21 29.64
N LEU A 18 -10.04 -8.67 30.35
CA LEU A 18 -8.81 -9.18 29.76
C LEU A 18 -9.03 -10.65 29.39
N ALA A 19 -9.34 -10.91 28.12
CA ALA A 19 -9.26 -12.26 27.57
C ALA A 19 -7.80 -12.54 27.18
N ALA A 20 -7.16 -13.41 27.95
CA ALA A 20 -5.85 -13.97 27.67
C ALA A 20 -5.96 -14.94 26.48
N GLU A 21 -5.24 -14.66 25.39
CA GLU A 21 -5.02 -15.66 24.34
C GLU A 21 -3.90 -16.61 24.75
N SER A 22 -4.27 -17.89 24.79
CA SER A 22 -3.44 -19.05 25.04
C SER A 22 -2.33 -19.20 23.99
N TYR A 23 -1.08 -19.02 24.41
CA TYR A 23 0.10 -19.42 23.66
C TYR A 23 0.32 -20.94 23.79
N ILE A 24 0.19 -21.65 22.67
CA ILE A 24 0.66 -23.02 22.54
C ILE A 24 2.19 -22.98 22.43
N GLY A 25 2.85 -23.58 23.43
CA GLY A 25 4.29 -23.70 23.49
C GLY A 25 4.82 -24.73 22.48
N VAL A 26 5.91 -24.37 21.80
CA VAL A 26 6.80 -25.33 21.17
C VAL A 26 8.22 -25.03 21.65
N SER A 27 8.76 -26.05 22.31
CA SER A 27 10.13 -26.18 22.80
C SER A 27 11.16 -26.04 21.69
N SER A 28 12.22 -25.26 21.93
CA SER A 28 13.57 -25.60 21.45
C SER A 28 14.62 -24.62 22.00
N SER A 29 15.62 -25.20 22.66
CA SER A 29 16.97 -24.69 22.92
C SER A 29 17.89 -25.92 23.05
N PRO A 30 19.23 -25.82 22.97
CA PRO A 30 20.08 -24.84 22.28
C PRO A 30 21.23 -25.53 21.50
N VAL A 31 21.85 -24.86 20.51
CA VAL A 31 23.25 -25.18 20.11
C VAL A 31 23.99 -23.89 19.72
N SER A 32 25.22 -23.83 20.22
CA SER A 32 26.19 -22.76 20.22
C SER A 32 27.18 -22.83 19.04
N ASN A 33 28.00 -21.77 18.96
CA ASN A 33 29.28 -21.63 18.25
C ASN A 33 29.18 -21.53 16.72
N GLY A 34 29.75 -20.53 16.04
CA GLY A 34 30.98 -19.81 16.34
C GLY A 34 31.90 -20.03 15.15
N TRP A 35 31.95 -19.08 14.21
CA TRP A 35 32.97 -19.05 13.17
C TRP A 35 33.42 -17.61 12.91
N GLN A 36 34.69 -17.42 13.21
CA GLN A 36 35.51 -16.25 12.95
C GLN A 36 35.85 -16.17 11.45
N GLY A 37 36.01 -14.93 10.98
CA GLY A 37 37.11 -14.51 10.11
C GLY A 37 37.11 -15.02 8.68
N ARG A 38 36.91 -14.10 7.73
CA ARG A 38 37.75 -14.03 6.52
C ARG A 38 37.74 -12.63 5.92
N ASN A 39 38.97 -12.17 5.69
CA ASN A 39 39.37 -10.92 5.04
C ASN A 39 38.76 -10.80 3.64
N VAL A 40 38.32 -9.59 3.30
CA VAL A 40 38.05 -9.17 1.91
C VAL A 40 39.03 -8.04 1.58
N PRO A 41 39.89 -8.18 0.55
CA PRO A 41 40.74 -7.10 0.10
C PRO A 41 39.98 -6.10 -0.80
N GLU A 42 40.25 -4.81 -0.61
CA GLU A 42 39.80 -3.68 -1.42
C GLU A 42 40.19 -3.81 -2.90
N PRO A 43 39.35 -3.37 -3.85
CA PRO A 43 39.78 -3.11 -5.21
C PRO A 43 40.32 -1.68 -5.37
N MET A 44 41.52 -1.61 -5.94
CA MET A 44 42.28 -0.40 -6.24
C MET A 44 41.57 0.56 -7.20
N ILE A 45 41.77 1.84 -6.92
CA ILE A 45 41.42 3.02 -7.71
C ILE A 45 42.30 3.08 -8.96
N PHE A 46 41.70 2.99 -10.15
CA PHE A 46 42.35 3.41 -11.41
C PHE A 46 41.97 4.84 -11.76
N ARG A 47 42.94 5.73 -11.54
CA ARG A 47 43.00 7.13 -11.96
C ARG A 47 43.43 7.18 -13.41
N ASN A 48 42.54 7.56 -14.34
CA ASN A 48 42.94 7.85 -15.72
C ASN A 48 43.03 9.36 -15.96
N LYS A 49 44.18 9.77 -16.52
CA LYS A 49 44.64 11.13 -16.69
C LYS A 49 44.12 11.73 -18.00
N HIS A 50 43.97 13.05 -17.98
CA HIS A 50 43.74 13.95 -19.10
C HIS A 50 44.74 13.77 -20.25
N SER A 51 44.28 13.98 -21.49
CA SER A 51 45.02 14.80 -22.46
C SER A 51 44.14 15.40 -23.55
N PRO A 52 44.59 16.51 -24.17
CA PRO A 52 43.77 17.46 -24.92
C PRO A 52 43.83 17.20 -26.42
N PHE A 53 42.78 17.58 -27.15
CA PHE A 53 42.90 17.84 -28.58
C PHE A 53 42.06 19.06 -28.96
N SER A 54 42.77 20.02 -29.53
CA SER A 54 42.32 21.34 -29.95
C SER A 54 41.55 21.29 -31.27
N ASP A 55 40.61 22.23 -31.37
CA ASP A 55 40.28 23.09 -32.52
C ASP A 55 40.66 22.62 -33.93
N LEU A 56 39.64 22.28 -34.71
CA LEU A 56 39.61 22.49 -36.16
C LEU A 56 38.21 22.96 -36.56
N GLN A 57 38.13 24.27 -36.75
CA GLN A 57 37.00 25.02 -37.26
C GLN A 57 36.90 24.80 -38.77
N MET A 58 35.87 24.08 -39.22
CA MET A 58 35.48 24.03 -40.64
C MET A 58 34.04 24.50 -40.79
N SER A 59 33.89 25.61 -41.50
CA SER A 59 32.65 26.25 -41.90
C SER A 59 31.95 25.39 -42.97
N ALA A 60 30.80 24.82 -42.61
CA ALA A 60 29.91 24.13 -43.53
C ALA A 60 28.76 25.08 -43.99
N PRO A 61 28.28 24.95 -45.24
CA PRO A 61 27.31 25.87 -45.83
C PRO A 61 25.91 25.68 -45.22
N GLN A 62 25.24 26.80 -44.95
CA GLN A 62 23.87 26.82 -44.44
C GLN A 62 22.89 26.39 -45.53
N ILE A 63 22.45 25.13 -45.46
CA ILE A 63 21.25 24.67 -46.16
C ILE A 63 20.06 24.98 -45.25
N ALA A 64 19.18 25.88 -45.69
CA ALA A 64 17.94 26.20 -45.02
C ALA A 64 17.07 24.94 -44.91
N THR A 65 17.01 24.35 -43.72
CA THR A 65 16.07 23.28 -43.42
C THR A 65 14.67 23.90 -43.26
N PRO A 66 13.64 23.34 -43.91
CA PRO A 66 12.27 23.73 -43.63
C PRO A 66 11.97 23.33 -42.18
N VAL A 67 11.55 24.31 -41.37
CA VAL A 67 11.03 24.11 -40.03
C VAL A 67 9.75 23.30 -40.16
N MET A 68 9.89 21.97 -40.23
CA MET A 68 8.78 21.07 -39.99
C MET A 68 8.41 21.24 -38.53
N SER A 69 7.32 21.97 -38.31
CA SER A 69 6.65 22.08 -37.04
C SER A 69 6.43 20.66 -36.53
N VAL A 70 7.23 20.23 -35.56
CA VAL A 70 6.97 19.02 -34.80
C VAL A 70 5.54 19.20 -34.28
N PRO A 71 4.58 18.32 -34.64
CA PRO A 71 3.28 18.37 -34.02
C PRO A 71 3.54 18.25 -32.53
N GLN A 72 3.28 19.31 -31.77
CA GLN A 72 3.17 19.21 -30.34
C GLN A 72 2.05 18.19 -30.11
N VAL A 73 2.44 16.94 -29.87
CA VAL A 73 1.54 15.93 -29.34
C VAL A 73 1.24 16.44 -27.93
N SER A 74 0.18 17.23 -27.81
CA SER A 74 -0.38 17.59 -26.52
C SER A 74 -0.54 16.28 -25.75
N PRO A 75 -0.04 16.16 -24.51
CA PRO A 75 -0.23 14.96 -23.73
C PRO A 75 -1.73 14.75 -23.58
N VAL A 76 -2.25 13.76 -24.31
CA VAL A 76 -3.66 13.44 -24.33
C VAL A 76 -4.01 12.91 -22.94
N ASN A 77 -4.72 13.73 -22.17
CA ASN A 77 -5.37 13.46 -20.88
C ASN A 77 -4.46 13.16 -19.67
N ALA A 78 -3.80 14.19 -19.14
CA ALA A 78 -3.28 14.19 -17.76
C ALA A 78 -4.36 14.46 -16.67
N HIS A 79 -5.66 14.40 -17.00
CA HIS A 79 -6.74 14.88 -16.12
C HIS A 79 -7.94 13.92 -15.93
N SER A 80 -7.86 12.66 -16.35
CA SER A 80 -9.03 11.76 -16.26
C SER A 80 -9.29 11.17 -14.87
N ARG A 81 -8.29 11.16 -13.98
CA ARG A 81 -8.41 10.56 -12.64
C ARG A 81 -8.62 11.59 -11.55
N GLY A 82 -9.35 11.18 -10.53
CA GLY A 82 -9.55 11.99 -9.34
C GLY A 82 -8.34 11.97 -8.38
N PRO A 83 -8.45 12.66 -7.24
CA PRO A 83 -7.40 12.73 -6.25
C PRO A 83 -7.08 11.36 -5.63
N MET A 84 -5.87 11.24 -5.09
CA MET A 84 -5.51 10.18 -4.15
C MET A 84 -6.38 10.28 -2.90
N VAL A 85 -6.84 9.14 -2.37
CA VAL A 85 -7.52 9.08 -1.07
C VAL A 85 -6.49 9.48 0.01
N PRO A 86 -6.74 10.54 0.81
CA PRO A 86 -5.75 11.09 1.74
C PRO A 86 -5.63 10.23 3.00
N GLN A 87 -4.97 9.08 2.89
CA GLN A 87 -4.80 8.14 3.98
C GLN A 87 -3.60 8.50 4.86
N ARG A 88 -3.82 8.62 6.17
CA ARG A 88 -2.70 8.74 7.12
C ARG A 88 -1.84 7.48 7.05
N ARG A 89 -0.52 7.61 6.97
CA ARG A 89 0.39 6.44 6.99
C ARG A 89 0.31 5.75 8.35
N TYR A 90 0.04 4.46 8.35
CA TYR A 90 -0.01 3.64 9.56
C TYR A 90 1.32 3.72 10.32
N ARG A 91 1.23 3.84 11.64
CA ARG A 91 2.35 3.73 12.57
C ARG A 91 1.87 2.93 13.78
N PRO A 92 2.65 1.96 14.30
CA PRO A 92 2.32 1.30 15.54
C PRO A 92 2.19 2.29 16.70
N HIS A 93 1.22 2.04 17.59
CA HIS A 93 0.85 2.98 18.65
C HIS A 93 1.89 3.03 19.79
N THR A 94 2.47 1.89 20.18
CA THR A 94 3.44 1.83 21.28
C THR A 94 4.88 2.05 20.79
N SER A 95 5.73 2.61 21.63
CA SER A 95 7.17 2.78 21.34
C SER A 95 7.87 1.43 21.14
N SER A 96 7.53 0.43 21.95
CA SER A 96 8.04 -0.94 21.81
C SER A 96 7.66 -1.58 20.48
N ASP A 97 6.42 -1.39 20.02
CA ASP A 97 5.97 -1.92 18.73
C ASP A 97 6.61 -1.16 17.56
N ARG A 98 6.80 0.16 17.67
CA ARG A 98 7.52 0.93 16.64
C ARG A 98 8.93 0.41 16.46
N ARG A 99 9.65 0.19 17.57
CA ARG A 99 11.00 -0.36 17.53
C ARG A 99 11.02 -1.73 16.84
N ARG A 100 10.20 -2.66 17.32
CA ARG A 100 10.17 -4.06 16.85
C ARG A 100 9.68 -4.24 15.41
N TYR A 101 8.76 -3.39 14.95
CA TYR A 101 8.04 -3.59 13.69
C TYR A 101 8.35 -2.56 12.61
N VAL A 102 9.03 -1.46 12.94
CA VAL A 102 9.37 -0.39 11.99
C VAL A 102 10.86 -0.08 12.02
N GLU A 103 11.42 0.24 13.19
CA GLU A 103 12.80 0.74 13.29
C GLU A 103 13.85 -0.37 13.08
N GLU A 104 13.61 -1.55 13.66
CA GLU A 104 14.51 -2.71 13.53
C GLU A 104 14.23 -3.55 12.27
N VAL A 105 13.33 -3.08 11.39
CA VAL A 105 12.90 -3.81 10.20
C VAL A 105 13.27 -3.02 8.96
N LYS A 106 14.04 -3.65 8.06
CA LYS A 106 14.23 -3.12 6.72
C LYS A 106 12.90 -3.19 5.97
N LEU A 107 12.23 -2.06 5.80
CA LEU A 107 11.02 -1.98 5.00
C LEU A 107 11.38 -2.21 3.52
N GLU A 108 10.62 -3.08 2.85
CA GLU A 108 10.68 -3.26 1.41
C GLU A 108 10.13 -2.04 0.66
N ASP A 109 10.54 -1.93 -0.61
CA ASP A 109 9.99 -0.96 -1.54
C ASP A 109 8.49 -1.20 -1.80
N SER A 110 7.79 -0.14 -2.17
CA SER A 110 6.37 -0.22 -2.48
C SER A 110 6.10 -1.13 -3.68
N ILE A 111 5.06 -1.95 -3.58
CA ILE A 111 4.58 -2.75 -4.70
C ILE A 111 3.69 -1.85 -5.55
N ILE A 112 4.23 -1.33 -6.65
CA ILE A 112 3.49 -0.48 -7.59
C ILE A 112 2.71 -1.36 -8.56
N PHE A 113 1.44 -1.02 -8.80
CA PHE A 113 0.66 -1.61 -9.88
C PHE A 113 0.78 -0.71 -11.09
N MET A 114 1.09 -1.28 -12.25
CA MET A 114 1.18 -0.55 -13.52
C MET A 114 0.41 -1.34 -14.57
N THR A 115 -0.42 -0.66 -15.34
CA THR A 115 -0.97 -1.23 -16.57
C THR A 115 -0.16 -0.78 -17.78
N LYS A 116 -0.45 -1.34 -18.95
CA LYS A 116 0.12 -0.87 -20.22
C LYS A 116 -0.14 0.60 -20.52
N TYR A 117 -1.21 1.18 -19.95
CA TYR A 117 -1.69 2.51 -20.30
C TYR A 117 -1.42 3.54 -19.21
N GLU A 118 -1.44 3.13 -17.95
CA GLU A 118 -1.36 4.05 -16.81
C GLU A 118 -0.96 3.35 -15.51
N GLN A 119 -0.55 4.14 -14.52
CA GLN A 119 -0.27 3.66 -13.17
C GLN A 119 -1.55 3.16 -12.50
N GLY A 120 -1.44 2.11 -11.69
CA GLY A 120 -2.54 1.53 -10.95
C GLY A 120 -3.43 0.58 -11.75
N ILE A 121 -4.26 -0.19 -11.04
CA ILE A 121 -5.25 -1.11 -11.61
C ILE A 121 -6.64 -0.79 -11.07
N SER A 122 -7.65 -0.71 -11.95
CA SER A 122 -9.05 -0.56 -11.54
C SER A 122 -9.45 -1.68 -10.58
N MET A 123 -10.09 -1.31 -9.48
CA MET A 123 -10.62 -2.30 -8.53
C MET A 123 -11.70 -3.17 -9.17
N GLN A 124 -12.47 -2.62 -10.11
CA GLN A 124 -13.44 -3.38 -10.90
C GLN A 124 -12.74 -4.44 -11.75
N ASP A 125 -11.64 -4.10 -12.43
CA ASP A 125 -10.87 -5.07 -13.21
C ASP A 125 -10.24 -6.15 -12.33
N ALA A 126 -9.69 -5.76 -11.18
CA ALA A 126 -9.11 -6.69 -10.22
C ALA A 126 -10.15 -7.68 -9.67
N MET A 127 -11.37 -7.23 -9.39
CA MET A 127 -12.47 -8.10 -8.94
C MET A 127 -12.86 -9.12 -10.01
N HIS A 128 -12.96 -8.68 -11.28
CA HIS A 128 -13.41 -9.50 -12.40
C HIS A 128 -12.30 -10.30 -13.09
N ASN A 129 -11.07 -10.31 -12.54
CA ASN A 129 -9.91 -11.01 -13.10
C ASN A 129 -9.43 -10.49 -14.46
N ARG A 130 -9.66 -9.21 -14.75
CA ARG A 130 -9.24 -8.58 -16.01
C ARG A 130 -7.81 -8.05 -15.89
N PHE A 131 -6.84 -8.96 -15.92
CA PHE A 131 -5.41 -8.65 -15.73
C PHE A 131 -4.59 -8.62 -17.03
N ALA A 132 -5.23 -8.64 -18.20
CA ALA A 132 -4.53 -8.71 -19.49
C ALA A 132 -3.55 -7.53 -19.71
N ASN A 133 -3.85 -6.37 -19.13
CA ASN A 133 -3.02 -5.17 -19.25
C ASN A 133 -2.16 -4.89 -18.02
N LEU A 134 -2.25 -5.69 -16.94
CA LEU A 134 -1.43 -5.51 -15.75
C LEU A 134 0.01 -5.96 -16.05
N LEU A 135 0.97 -5.04 -15.92
CA LEU A 135 2.39 -5.36 -16.08
C LEU A 135 2.87 -6.23 -14.92
N GLY A 136 3.68 -7.25 -15.23
CA GLY A 136 4.18 -8.19 -14.22
C GLY A 136 3.08 -8.96 -13.50
N ARG A 137 1.92 -9.20 -14.15
CA ARG A 137 0.76 -9.87 -13.51
C ARG A 137 1.08 -11.23 -12.88
N ASP A 138 2.05 -11.93 -13.45
CA ASP A 138 2.51 -13.27 -13.06
C ASP A 138 3.74 -13.22 -12.15
N ASP A 139 4.25 -12.04 -11.81
CA ASP A 139 5.35 -11.86 -10.85
C ASP A 139 4.95 -12.47 -9.50
N LEU A 140 5.84 -13.29 -8.94
CA LEU A 140 5.64 -13.89 -7.63
C LEU A 140 5.93 -12.87 -6.52
N MET A 141 4.90 -12.52 -5.76
CA MET A 141 4.95 -11.61 -4.63
C MET A 141 5.21 -12.38 -3.33
N PHE A 142 5.86 -11.75 -2.36
CA PHE A 142 6.01 -12.28 -1.00
C PHE A 142 6.72 -13.64 -0.87
N LYS A 143 7.70 -13.92 -1.74
CA LYS A 143 8.43 -15.20 -1.80
C LYS A 143 8.96 -15.67 -0.44
N GLU A 144 9.46 -14.74 0.38
CA GLU A 144 10.13 -15.01 1.67
C GLU A 144 9.29 -14.54 2.87
N ARG A 145 7.98 -14.41 2.71
CA ARG A 145 7.10 -13.98 3.79
C ARG A 145 6.34 -15.15 4.43
N GLY A 146 5.93 -14.92 5.67
CA GLY A 146 5.05 -15.82 6.42
C GLY A 146 3.70 -16.02 5.73
N PRO A 147 2.81 -16.85 6.28
CA PRO A 147 1.61 -17.35 5.59
C PRO A 147 0.58 -16.26 5.22
N SER A 148 0.62 -15.12 5.91
CA SER A 148 -0.27 -13.99 5.67
C SER A 148 0.43 -12.65 5.86
N ILE A 149 -0.17 -11.60 5.30
CA ILE A 149 0.10 -10.20 5.62
C ILE A 149 -1.20 -9.50 6.02
N SER A 150 -1.10 -8.39 6.73
CA SER A 150 -2.21 -7.49 7.01
C SER A 150 -2.26 -6.35 5.98
N VAL A 151 -3.36 -6.23 5.24
CA VAL A 151 -3.66 -5.06 4.41
C VAL A 151 -4.31 -4.01 5.29
N ARG A 152 -3.77 -2.79 5.30
CA ARG A 152 -4.23 -1.63 6.08
C ARG A 152 -4.96 -0.64 5.18
N ILE A 153 -6.06 -0.09 5.67
CA ILE A 153 -6.82 0.99 5.06
C ILE A 153 -7.08 2.03 6.15
N ASN A 154 -6.52 3.22 5.99
CA ASN A 154 -6.71 4.34 6.91
C ASN A 154 -7.55 5.40 6.20
N TRP A 155 -8.82 5.07 5.95
CA TRP A 155 -9.72 5.88 5.15
C TRP A 155 -10.14 7.16 5.91
N PRO A 156 -10.20 8.34 5.26
CA PRO A 156 -10.60 9.58 5.92
C PRO A 156 -12.00 9.51 6.54
N GLY A 157 -12.11 9.86 7.82
CA GLY A 157 -13.40 9.88 8.53
C GLY A 157 -13.92 8.50 8.97
N TYR A 158 -13.09 7.46 8.91
CA TYR A 158 -13.37 6.16 9.53
C TYR A 158 -12.19 5.66 10.36
N ALA A 159 -12.49 4.84 11.37
CA ALA A 159 -11.49 4.20 12.20
C ALA A 159 -10.51 3.35 11.37
N PRO A 160 -9.22 3.24 11.78
CA PRO A 160 -8.24 2.40 11.10
C PRO A 160 -8.74 0.97 10.90
N TRP A 161 -8.66 0.48 9.67
CA TRP A 161 -9.17 -0.84 9.32
C TRP A 161 -8.06 -1.72 8.78
N SER A 162 -8.16 -3.02 9.04
CA SER A 162 -7.20 -3.98 8.50
C SER A 162 -7.79 -5.35 8.27
N ARG A 163 -7.20 -6.10 7.33
CA ARG A 163 -7.57 -7.48 7.06
C ARG A 163 -6.38 -8.30 6.61
N GLN A 164 -6.30 -9.54 7.11
CA GLN A 164 -5.29 -10.48 6.66
C GLN A 164 -5.63 -11.05 5.28
N ILE A 165 -4.60 -11.17 4.44
CA ILE A 165 -4.66 -11.90 3.17
C ILE A 165 -3.53 -12.94 3.13
N PRO A 166 -3.76 -14.11 2.49
CA PRO A 166 -2.72 -15.11 2.34
C PRO A 166 -1.63 -14.62 1.39
N THR A 167 -0.38 -14.99 1.67
CA THR A 167 0.80 -14.73 0.82
C THR A 167 1.11 -15.90 -0.12
N ARG A 168 0.50 -17.07 0.13
CA ARG A 168 0.62 -18.27 -0.70
C ARG A 168 -0.69 -18.61 -1.39
N ASP A 169 -0.59 -19.21 -2.57
CA ASP A 169 -1.72 -19.82 -3.25
C ASP A 169 -2.07 -21.18 -2.65
N PHE A 170 -3.15 -21.78 -3.15
CA PHE A 170 -3.65 -23.08 -2.70
C PHE A 170 -3.26 -24.22 -3.66
N ARG A 171 -2.22 -24.03 -4.48
CA ARG A 171 -1.70 -25.09 -5.36
C ARG A 171 -0.93 -26.12 -4.52
N ASN A 172 -0.63 -27.27 -5.13
CA ASN A 172 0.21 -28.29 -4.50
C ASN A 172 1.48 -28.51 -5.35
N PRO A 173 2.67 -28.09 -4.88
CA PRO A 173 2.94 -27.44 -3.59
C PRO A 173 2.47 -25.96 -3.53
N PRO A 174 2.16 -25.41 -2.34
CA PRO A 174 1.76 -24.00 -2.20
C PRO A 174 2.88 -23.05 -2.61
N GLY A 175 2.59 -22.18 -3.58
CA GLY A 175 3.53 -21.19 -4.10
C GLY A 175 3.22 -19.77 -3.60
N PRO A 176 4.15 -18.82 -3.71
CA PRO A 176 3.85 -17.41 -3.47
C PRO A 176 2.76 -16.89 -4.42
N ILE A 177 1.90 -15.97 -3.96
CA ILE A 177 0.84 -15.41 -4.81
C ILE A 177 1.42 -14.54 -5.94
N THR A 178 0.73 -14.49 -7.08
CA THR A 178 1.09 -13.57 -8.17
C THR A 178 0.64 -12.13 -7.89
N ARG A 179 1.22 -11.14 -8.59
CA ARG A 179 0.78 -9.74 -8.53
C ARG A 179 -0.71 -9.57 -8.86
N ALA A 180 -1.23 -10.30 -9.85
CA ALA A 180 -2.65 -10.33 -10.18
C ALA A 180 -3.50 -10.84 -9.01
N LYS A 181 -3.05 -11.93 -8.36
CA LYS A 181 -3.75 -12.49 -7.20
C LYS A 181 -3.72 -11.53 -6.01
N LEU A 182 -2.60 -10.85 -5.80
CA LEU A 182 -2.46 -9.79 -4.80
C LEU A 182 -3.45 -8.64 -5.05
N ALA A 183 -3.51 -8.11 -6.27
CA ALA A 183 -4.46 -7.06 -6.65
C ALA A 183 -5.91 -7.47 -6.35
N LYS A 184 -6.30 -8.71 -6.72
CA LYS A 184 -7.63 -9.25 -6.41
C LYS A 184 -7.90 -9.34 -4.91
N ASN A 185 -6.94 -9.82 -4.14
CA ASN A 185 -7.08 -9.97 -2.69
C ASN A 185 -7.23 -8.59 -2.02
N VAL A 186 -6.48 -7.58 -2.46
CA VAL A 186 -6.63 -6.19 -1.99
C VAL A 186 -8.00 -5.63 -2.37
N ALA A 187 -8.45 -5.80 -3.61
CA ALA A 187 -9.78 -5.36 -4.04
C ALA A 187 -10.91 -5.98 -3.19
N LYS A 188 -10.79 -7.26 -2.82
CA LYS A 188 -11.71 -7.92 -1.87
C LYS A 188 -11.67 -7.31 -0.47
N SER A 189 -10.50 -6.89 0.00
CA SER A 189 -10.36 -6.21 1.29
C SER A 189 -11.00 -4.82 1.26
N VAL A 190 -10.79 -4.04 0.18
CA VAL A 190 -11.43 -2.73 0.00
C VAL A 190 -12.94 -2.86 -0.11
N LYS A 191 -13.45 -3.82 -0.90
CA LYS A 191 -14.90 -4.11 -0.98
C LYS A 191 -15.49 -4.38 0.41
N ARG A 192 -14.80 -5.22 1.20
CA ARG A 192 -15.24 -5.57 2.54
C ARG A 192 -15.25 -4.36 3.47
N PHE A 193 -14.24 -3.50 3.40
CA PHE A 193 -14.21 -2.24 4.14
C PHE A 193 -15.42 -1.37 3.81
N ILE A 194 -15.73 -1.17 2.52
CA ILE A 194 -16.90 -0.37 2.08
C ILE A 194 -18.20 -0.99 2.59
N GLU A 195 -18.39 -2.31 2.44
CA GLU A 195 -19.59 -3.01 2.90
C GLU A 195 -19.83 -2.87 4.41
N GLU A 196 -18.77 -2.88 5.21
CA GLU A 196 -18.85 -2.73 6.67
C GLU A 196 -19.14 -1.30 7.12
N HIS A 197 -18.81 -0.29 6.30
CA HIS A 197 -18.88 1.13 6.67
C HIS A 197 -19.95 1.94 5.92
N GLN A 198 -20.54 1.42 4.85
CA GLN A 198 -21.53 2.13 4.02
C GLN A 198 -22.78 2.61 4.79
N HIS A 199 -23.12 1.94 5.90
CA HIS A 199 -24.26 2.31 6.75
C HIS A 199 -23.82 2.93 8.09
N ARG A 200 -22.51 3.08 8.32
CA ARG A 200 -21.98 3.69 9.54
C ARG A 200 -21.85 5.20 9.37
N PRO A 201 -22.11 5.99 10.43
CA PRO A 201 -21.73 7.39 10.42
C PRO A 201 -20.21 7.52 10.32
N MET A 202 -19.75 8.63 9.73
CA MET A 202 -18.35 9.02 9.76
C MET A 202 -17.98 9.52 11.17
N GLU A 203 -16.69 9.59 11.47
CA GLU A 203 -16.19 10.29 12.66
C GLU A 203 -16.53 11.79 12.61
N GLU A 204 -16.55 12.48 13.76
CA GLU A 204 -17.03 13.87 13.90
C GLU A 204 -16.32 14.85 12.95
N ASP A 205 -15.00 14.68 12.75
CA ASP A 205 -14.19 15.49 11.84
C ASP A 205 -14.07 14.89 10.43
N GLY A 206 -14.93 13.93 10.08
CA GLY A 206 -14.91 13.23 8.80
C GLY A 206 -15.47 14.08 7.67
N ASP A 207 -14.64 14.34 6.65
CA ASP A 207 -15.09 15.05 5.44
C ASP A 207 -16.03 14.19 4.58
N PRO A 208 -17.31 14.61 4.38
CA PRO A 208 -18.31 13.87 3.63
C PRO A 208 -17.90 13.53 2.18
N MET A 209 -16.95 14.25 1.58
CA MET A 209 -16.47 13.94 0.23
C MET A 209 -15.84 12.54 0.13
N TRP A 210 -15.33 12.03 1.26
CA TRP A 210 -14.72 10.72 1.39
C TRP A 210 -15.68 9.66 1.92
N ARG A 211 -16.97 9.94 2.05
CA ARG A 211 -17.93 8.93 2.51
C ARG A 211 -17.93 7.72 1.58
N VAL A 212 -17.96 6.52 2.16
CA VAL A 212 -18.09 5.26 1.38
C VAL A 212 -19.53 4.76 1.38
N GLY A 213 -19.89 4.00 0.34
CA GLY A 213 -21.16 3.30 0.22
C GLY A 213 -21.99 3.72 -0.99
N HIS A 214 -23.18 3.13 -1.10
CA HIS A 214 -24.11 3.41 -2.20
C HIS A 214 -24.41 4.92 -2.29
N SER A 215 -24.33 5.47 -3.51
CA SER A 215 -24.41 6.92 -3.82
C SER A 215 -23.23 7.78 -3.37
N ASN A 216 -22.21 7.23 -2.71
CA ASN A 216 -20.97 7.91 -2.35
C ASN A 216 -19.79 7.29 -3.11
N ILE A 217 -18.66 7.01 -2.45
CA ILE A 217 -17.55 6.28 -3.06
C ILE A 217 -17.80 4.78 -2.91
N ASP A 218 -17.92 4.08 -4.04
CA ASP A 218 -18.00 2.63 -4.09
C ASP A 218 -16.70 2.03 -4.67
N LEU A 219 -16.60 0.71 -4.67
CA LEU A 219 -15.43 -0.03 -5.13
C LEU A 219 -15.03 0.32 -6.57
N PHE A 220 -16.01 0.58 -7.44
CA PHE A 220 -15.75 0.83 -8.86
C PHE A 220 -15.27 2.25 -9.14
N ASP A 221 -15.36 3.14 -8.16
CA ASP A 221 -14.79 4.48 -8.23
C ASP A 221 -13.30 4.49 -7.89
N LEU A 222 -12.69 3.32 -7.65
CA LEU A 222 -11.34 3.21 -7.10
C LEU A 222 -10.34 2.50 -8.01
N VAL A 223 -9.12 3.02 -7.96
CA VAL A 223 -7.93 2.44 -8.56
C VAL A 223 -6.93 2.09 -7.45
N LEU A 224 -6.40 0.87 -7.47
CA LEU A 224 -5.28 0.46 -6.63
C LEU A 224 -3.97 0.95 -7.27
N VAL A 225 -3.27 1.87 -6.63
CA VAL A 225 -2.02 2.45 -7.16
C VAL A 225 -0.80 1.65 -6.71
N GLN A 226 -0.67 1.46 -5.39
CA GLN A 226 0.46 0.75 -4.80
C GLN A 226 0.12 0.16 -3.42
N LEU A 227 0.97 -0.74 -2.93
CA LEU A 227 1.03 -1.13 -1.53
C LEU A 227 2.34 -0.65 -0.91
N ASP A 228 2.26 0.07 0.21
CA ASP A 228 3.45 0.50 0.95
C ASP A 228 3.71 -0.45 2.13
N HIS A 229 4.95 -0.91 2.28
CA HIS A 229 5.33 -1.65 3.48
C HIS A 229 5.47 -0.66 4.65
N VAL A 230 4.53 -0.70 5.59
CA VAL A 230 4.42 0.28 6.68
C VAL A 230 4.91 -0.25 8.01
N SER A 231 4.92 -1.57 8.19
CA SER A 231 5.55 -2.26 9.31
C SER A 231 5.72 -3.74 8.96
N ARG A 232 6.45 -4.51 9.77
CA ARG A 232 6.60 -5.96 9.60
C ARG A 232 5.25 -6.65 9.38
N GLY A 233 5.05 -7.20 8.19
CA GLY A 233 3.84 -7.94 7.83
C GLY A 233 2.58 -7.07 7.68
N SER A 234 2.69 -5.74 7.68
CA SER A 234 1.58 -4.83 7.36
C SER A 234 1.89 -3.99 6.12
N TRP A 235 0.95 -3.98 5.19
CA TRP A 235 1.03 -3.26 3.93
C TRP A 235 -0.18 -2.35 3.80
N GLN A 236 0.04 -1.07 3.54
CA GLN A 236 -1.04 -0.10 3.39
C GLN A 236 -1.40 0.08 1.92
N ALA A 237 -2.69 -0.03 1.60
CA ALA A 237 -3.17 0.18 0.25
C ALA A 237 -3.28 1.68 -0.05
N GLN A 238 -2.66 2.12 -1.14
CA GLN A 238 -2.80 3.47 -1.66
C GLN A 238 -3.82 3.47 -2.81
N LEU A 239 -4.85 4.31 -2.65
CA LEU A 239 -6.05 4.30 -3.48
C LEU A 239 -6.24 5.66 -4.13
N GLN A 240 -6.73 5.65 -5.36
CA GLN A 240 -7.06 6.85 -6.13
C GLN A 240 -8.49 6.77 -6.64
N LEU A 241 -9.17 7.91 -6.73
CA LEU A 241 -10.45 7.98 -7.42
C LEU A 241 -10.24 7.82 -8.94
N ALA A 242 -11.04 6.95 -9.55
CA ALA A 242 -11.00 6.68 -10.99
C ALA A 242 -11.36 7.91 -11.83
N HIS A 243 -12.18 8.81 -11.27
CA HIS A 243 -12.62 10.05 -11.93
C HIS A 243 -12.61 11.22 -10.93
N PRO A 244 -12.39 12.47 -11.37
CA PRO A 244 -12.64 13.65 -10.55
C PRO A 244 -14.08 13.66 -10.05
N ARG A 245 -14.30 14.03 -8.79
CA ARG A 245 -15.64 14.30 -8.28
C ARG A 245 -15.84 15.81 -8.32
N HIS A 246 -16.89 16.25 -9.01
CA HIS A 246 -17.33 17.64 -8.97
C HIS A 246 -17.96 17.90 -7.60
N MET A 247 -17.44 18.90 -6.90
CA MET A 247 -18.02 19.42 -5.67
C MET A 247 -19.25 20.26 -6.06
N HIS A 248 -20.43 19.87 -5.58
CA HIS A 248 -21.65 20.67 -5.64
C HIS A 248 -21.89 21.33 -4.29
#